data_AF-A0A091C623-F1
#
_entry.id   AF-A0A091C623-F1
#
_cell.length_a   1.000
_cell.length_b   1.000
_cell.length_c   1.000
_cell.angle_alpha   90.00
_cell.angle_beta   90.00
_cell.angle_gamma   90.00
#
_symmetry.space_group_name_H-M   'P 1'
#
loop_
_entity.id
_entity.type
_entity.pdbx_description
1 polymer ?
#
loop_
_entity_poly.entity_id
_entity_poly.type
_entity_poly.pdbx_seq_one_letter_code
_entity_poly.pdbx_strand_id
1 'polypeptide(L)'
;MGSGTTQAVAHKMNRQYIGIEQMDYVNTVSIPRLQKVIEGEQSGISKDIEWQGGGSFIYAELAKENQEIVESIITCNTKEELSQQIDKLLNEGVLNYEVDFEKFTNTKKEFSELELEDQKEVLIRILDNNQLYVNYSDMEDSAYNFTEDEIAFNHSFYGGE
;
A
#
# COMPACT_ATOMS: atom_id res chain seq x y z
N MET A 1 -0.77 -12.63 -4.64
CA MET A 1 0.40 -13.32 -5.23
C MET A 1 0.75 -14.60 -4.47
N GLY A 2 0.47 -14.66 -3.17
CA GLY A 2 0.89 -15.75 -2.30
C GLY A 2 2.41 -15.84 -2.30
N SER A 3 2.92 -17.06 -2.25
CA SER A 3 4.34 -17.33 -2.35
C SER A 3 4.98 -17.00 -3.71
N GLY A 4 4.24 -16.56 -4.73
CA GLY A 4 4.80 -16.24 -6.06
C GLY A 4 4.96 -17.45 -6.99
N THR A 5 4.19 -18.53 -6.78
CA THR A 5 4.31 -19.76 -7.59
C THR A 5 3.92 -19.54 -9.06
N THR A 6 2.83 -18.82 -9.32
CA THR A 6 2.37 -18.52 -10.69
C THR A 6 3.41 -17.67 -11.44
N GLN A 7 3.95 -16.65 -10.78
CA GLN A 7 4.98 -15.77 -11.32
C GLN A 7 6.26 -16.54 -11.60
N ALA A 8 6.70 -17.42 -10.67
CA ALA A 8 7.87 -18.28 -10.88
C ALA A 8 7.74 -19.17 -12.13
N VAL A 9 6.56 -19.77 -12.34
CA VAL A 9 6.30 -20.59 -13.54
C VAL A 9 6.24 -19.72 -14.80
N ALA A 10 5.53 -18.58 -14.76
CA ALA A 10 5.46 -17.65 -15.88
C ALA A 10 6.84 -17.14 -16.29
N HIS A 11 7.68 -16.79 -15.32
CA HIS A 11 9.05 -16.33 -15.53
C HIS A 11 9.89 -17.39 -16.24
N LYS A 12 9.87 -18.63 -15.73
CA LYS A 12 10.54 -19.80 -16.33
C LYS A 12 10.08 -20.08 -17.76
N MET A 13 8.80 -19.87 -18.04
CA MET A 13 8.21 -20.03 -19.38
C MET A 13 8.42 -18.82 -20.31
N ASN A 14 9.22 -17.84 -19.90
CA ASN A 14 9.45 -16.59 -20.64
C ASN A 14 8.14 -15.84 -20.99
N ARG A 15 7.21 -15.77 -20.03
CA ARG A 15 5.95 -15.02 -20.14
C ARG A 15 6.02 -13.75 -19.31
N GLN A 16 5.39 -12.69 -19.80
CA GLN A 16 5.18 -11.48 -19.01
C GLN A 16 4.10 -11.73 -17.94
N TYR A 17 4.27 -11.13 -16.77
CA TYR A 17 3.33 -11.22 -15.66
C TYR A 17 3.32 -9.94 -14.83
N ILE A 18 2.19 -9.70 -14.17
CA ILE A 18 2.06 -8.71 -13.10
C ILE A 18 1.61 -9.48 -11.85
N GLY A 19 2.32 -9.29 -10.75
CA GLY A 19 1.97 -9.85 -9.45
C GLY A 19 1.50 -8.75 -8.52
N ILE A 20 0.36 -8.96 -7.85
CA ILE A 20 -0.17 -8.06 -6.83
C ILE A 20 -0.24 -8.84 -5.53
N GLU A 21 0.31 -8.28 -4.46
CA GLU A 21 0.29 -8.82 -3.10
C GLU A 21 -0.07 -7.71 -2.11
N GLN A 22 -0.88 -8.06 -1.13
CA GLN A 22 -1.34 -7.12 -0.10
C GLN A 22 -0.66 -7.39 1.26
N MET A 23 -0.16 -8.60 1.46
CA MET A 23 0.34 -9.02 2.76
C MET A 23 1.83 -8.68 2.94
N ASP A 24 2.22 -8.32 4.17
CA ASP A 24 3.58 -7.91 4.54
C ASP A 24 4.68 -8.96 4.27
N TYR A 25 4.28 -10.23 4.10
CA TYR A 25 5.21 -11.31 3.80
C TYR A 25 5.85 -11.19 2.41
N VAL A 26 5.41 -10.25 1.55
CA VAL A 26 5.95 -10.06 0.19
C VAL A 26 7.48 -9.95 0.19
N ASN A 27 8.04 -9.23 1.18
CA ASN A 27 9.47 -8.99 1.33
C ASN A 27 10.25 -10.21 1.85
N THR A 28 9.59 -11.14 2.54
CA THR A 28 10.24 -12.30 3.17
C THR A 28 9.98 -13.60 2.42
N VAL A 29 8.95 -13.64 1.57
CA VAL A 29 8.51 -14.86 0.87
C VAL A 29 8.56 -14.68 -0.65
N SER A 30 7.78 -13.74 -1.18
CA SER A 30 7.52 -13.64 -2.62
C SER A 30 8.73 -13.10 -3.39
N ILE A 31 9.29 -11.97 -2.94
CA ILE A 31 10.49 -11.36 -3.53
C ILE A 31 11.69 -12.31 -3.45
N PRO A 32 12.06 -12.87 -2.27
CA PRO A 32 13.18 -13.81 -2.18
C PRO A 32 13.01 -15.05 -3.05
N ARG A 33 11.78 -15.55 -3.21
CA ARG A 33 11.53 -16.67 -4.14
C ARG A 33 11.78 -16.27 -5.58
N LEU A 34 11.29 -15.13 -6.04
CA LEU A 34 11.50 -14.68 -7.42
C LEU A 34 12.97 -14.38 -7.71
N GLN A 35 13.71 -13.84 -6.74
CA GLN A 35 15.17 -13.71 -6.82
C GLN A 35 15.85 -15.08 -7.01
N LYS A 36 15.48 -16.10 -6.24
CA LYS A 36 15.99 -17.47 -6.44
C LYS A 36 15.66 -18.04 -7.81
N VAL A 37 14.47 -17.75 -8.36
CA VAL A 37 14.11 -18.15 -9.72
C VAL A 37 15.07 -17.53 -10.74
N ILE A 38 15.36 -16.23 -10.61
CA ILE A 38 16.34 -15.52 -11.45
C ILE A 38 17.75 -16.08 -11.27
N GLU A 39 18.13 -16.47 -10.05
CA GLU A 39 19.42 -17.13 -9.76
C GLU A 39 19.51 -18.58 -10.30
N GLY A 40 18.43 -19.10 -10.89
CA GLY A 40 18.43 -20.44 -11.51
C GLY A 40 17.99 -21.57 -10.60
N GLU A 41 17.13 -21.30 -9.61
CA GLU A 41 16.58 -22.35 -8.72
C GLU A 41 15.96 -23.52 -9.51
N GLN A 42 16.32 -24.73 -9.10
CA GLN A 42 15.89 -25.99 -9.71
C GLN A 42 14.63 -26.56 -9.05
N SER A 43 13.52 -25.81 -9.15
CA SER A 43 12.21 -26.17 -8.57
C SER A 43 11.09 -26.23 -9.62
N GLY A 44 10.03 -27.02 -9.38
CA GLY A 44 8.88 -27.13 -10.29
C GLY A 44 9.30 -27.56 -11.70
N ILE A 45 8.89 -26.79 -12.71
CA ILE A 45 9.16 -27.09 -14.13
C ILE A 45 10.62 -26.91 -14.56
N SER A 46 11.53 -26.47 -13.68
CA SER A 46 12.91 -26.11 -14.07
C SER A 46 13.62 -27.21 -14.87
N LYS A 47 13.46 -28.47 -14.48
CA LYS A 47 14.10 -29.60 -15.17
C LYS A 47 13.51 -29.85 -16.55
N ASP A 48 12.20 -29.69 -16.69
CA ASP A 48 11.47 -29.95 -17.93
C ASP A 48 11.84 -28.94 -19.03
N ILE A 49 12.29 -27.76 -18.64
CA ILE A 49 12.67 -26.67 -19.55
C ILE A 49 14.17 -26.31 -19.47
N GLU A 50 14.97 -27.12 -18.78
CA GLU A 50 16.41 -26.89 -18.57
C GLU A 50 16.74 -25.47 -18.05
N TRP A 51 15.93 -24.93 -17.14
CA TRP A 51 16.04 -23.57 -16.62
C TRP A 51 17.43 -23.29 -16.03
N GLN A 52 18.08 -22.22 -16.47
CA GLN A 52 19.42 -21.80 -16.00
C GLN A 52 19.42 -20.49 -15.18
N GLY A 53 18.24 -19.89 -14.97
CA GLY A 53 18.14 -18.54 -14.41
C GLY A 53 18.14 -17.45 -15.48
N GLY A 54 18.18 -16.20 -15.03
CA GLY A 54 18.08 -15.00 -15.85
C GLY A 54 16.75 -14.27 -15.70
N GLY A 55 16.59 -13.20 -16.49
CA GLY A 55 15.45 -12.30 -16.44
C GLY A 55 15.55 -11.27 -15.31
N SER A 56 14.50 -10.47 -15.16
CA SER A 56 14.35 -9.48 -14.10
C SER A 56 12.86 -9.25 -13.81
N PHE A 57 12.56 -8.62 -12.68
CA PHE A 57 11.25 -8.04 -12.41
C PHE A 57 11.44 -6.69 -11.73
N ILE A 58 10.44 -5.84 -11.85
CA ILE A 58 10.34 -4.57 -11.13
C ILE A 58 9.45 -4.81 -9.91
N TYR A 59 9.88 -4.29 -8.77
CA TYR A 59 9.07 -4.22 -7.55
C TYR A 59 8.77 -2.74 -7.27
N ALA A 60 7.51 -2.44 -7.01
CA ALA A 60 7.05 -1.11 -6.64
C ALA A 60 5.89 -1.26 -5.66
N GLU A 61 5.69 -0.24 -4.82
CA GLU A 61 4.62 -0.12 -3.85
C GLU A 61 3.78 1.12 -4.17
N LEU A 62 2.54 1.14 -3.72
CA LEU A 62 1.70 2.34 -3.81
C LEU A 62 2.13 3.34 -2.73
N ALA A 63 2.43 4.57 -3.12
CA ALA A 63 2.75 5.63 -2.18
C ALA A 63 1.51 5.95 -1.33
N LYS A 64 1.66 5.83 -0.01
CA LYS A 64 0.55 5.99 0.93
C LYS A 64 0.23 7.47 1.14
N GLU A 65 -1.04 7.76 1.28
CA GLU A 65 -1.56 9.04 1.76
C GLU A 65 -2.41 8.77 3.01
N ASN A 66 -3.75 8.79 2.91
CA ASN A 66 -4.62 8.45 4.04
C ASN A 66 -4.39 7.02 4.56
N GLN A 67 -3.82 6.12 3.74
CA GLN A 67 -3.49 4.78 4.17
C GLN A 67 -2.54 4.75 5.39
N GLU A 68 -1.63 5.73 5.54
CA GLU A 68 -0.78 5.80 6.74
C GLU A 68 -1.59 6.08 8.01
N ILE A 69 -2.62 6.93 7.88
CA ILE A 69 -3.53 7.30 8.97
C ILE A 69 -4.44 6.11 9.30
N VAL A 70 -4.94 5.40 8.28
CA VAL A 70 -5.73 4.18 8.47
C VAL A 70 -4.92 3.13 9.23
N GLU A 71 -3.67 2.90 8.86
CA GLU A 71 -2.79 1.95 9.55
C GLU A 71 -2.51 2.37 11.00
N SER A 72 -2.29 3.66 11.26
CA SER A 72 -2.07 4.16 12.63
C SER A 72 -3.33 4.02 13.49
N ILE A 73 -4.52 4.23 12.93
CA ILE A 73 -5.81 4.02 13.61
C ILE A 73 -6.03 2.53 13.93
N ILE A 74 -5.82 1.64 12.96
CA ILE A 74 -6.05 0.19 13.13
C ILE A 74 -5.13 -0.38 14.20
N THR A 75 -3.86 0.05 14.23
CA THR A 75 -2.83 -0.44 15.16
C THR A 75 -2.98 0.06 16.60
N CYS A 76 -3.80 1.08 16.85
CA CYS A 76 -4.11 1.54 18.22
C CYS A 76 -4.80 0.45 19.04
N ASN A 77 -4.39 0.26 20.28
CA ASN A 77 -4.98 -0.72 21.20
C ASN A 77 -5.75 -0.06 22.35
N THR A 78 -5.64 1.26 22.50
CA THR A 78 -6.30 2.04 23.56
C THR A 78 -7.00 3.27 23.00
N LYS A 79 -7.98 3.80 23.74
CA LYS A 79 -8.68 5.03 23.36
C LYS A 79 -7.77 6.26 23.46
N GLU A 80 -6.81 6.22 24.38
CA GLU A 80 -5.79 7.26 24.55
C GLU A 80 -4.87 7.36 23.32
N GLU A 81 -4.38 6.22 22.81
CA GLU A 81 -3.60 6.17 21.56
C GLU A 81 -4.43 6.69 20.38
N LEU A 82 -5.69 6.24 20.28
CA LEU A 82 -6.58 6.65 19.20
C LEU A 82 -6.85 8.15 19.23
N SER A 83 -7.03 8.74 20.41
CA SER A 83 -7.26 10.19 20.54
C SER A 83 -6.09 11.02 20.02
N GLN A 84 -4.85 10.52 20.08
CA GLN A 84 -3.69 11.21 19.50
C GLN A 84 -3.70 11.14 17.96
N GLN A 85 -4.25 10.07 17.39
CA GLN A 85 -4.39 9.95 15.93
C GLN A 85 -5.48 10.86 15.37
N ILE A 86 -6.48 11.25 16.17
CA ILE A 86 -7.53 12.19 15.74
C ILE A 86 -6.92 13.53 15.34
N ASP A 87 -6.01 14.07 16.16
CA ASP A 87 -5.37 15.35 15.84
C ASP A 87 -4.50 15.24 14.59
N LYS A 88 -3.83 14.11 14.36
CA LYS A 88 -3.09 13.84 13.12
C LYS A 88 -4.04 13.81 11.92
N LEU A 89 -5.14 13.06 12.01
CA LEU A 89 -6.17 12.97 10.98
C LEU A 89 -6.73 14.34 10.61
N LEU A 90 -7.00 15.19 11.60
CA LEU A 90 -7.57 16.52 11.38
C LEU A 90 -6.60 17.50 10.71
N ASN A 91 -5.30 17.35 10.94
CA ASN A 91 -4.29 18.27 10.39
C ASN A 91 -3.71 17.80 9.05
N GLU A 92 -3.58 16.48 8.86
CA GLU A 92 -2.84 15.88 7.74
C GLU A 92 -3.73 15.02 6.83
N GLY A 93 -4.91 14.58 7.29
CA GLY A 93 -5.77 13.69 6.52
C GLY A 93 -6.55 14.40 5.42
N VAL A 94 -6.71 13.71 4.28
CA VAL A 94 -7.63 14.14 3.21
C VAL A 94 -9.02 13.62 3.55
N LEU A 95 -9.94 14.54 3.83
CA LEU A 95 -11.22 14.20 4.44
C LEU A 95 -12.31 14.11 3.37
N ASN A 96 -13.26 13.20 3.57
CA ASN A 96 -14.40 13.06 2.67
C ASN A 96 -15.29 14.31 2.74
N TYR A 97 -15.54 14.93 1.58
CA TYR A 97 -16.33 16.15 1.46
C TYR A 97 -17.79 16.00 1.91
N GLU A 98 -18.34 14.78 1.93
CA GLU A 98 -19.70 14.49 2.40
C GLU A 98 -19.81 14.52 3.94
N VAL A 99 -18.68 14.55 4.64
CA VAL A 99 -18.64 14.53 6.09
C VAL A 99 -18.72 15.94 6.64
N ASP A 100 -19.78 16.19 7.40
CA ASP A 100 -19.94 17.43 8.16
C ASP A 100 -19.08 17.37 9.45
N PHE A 101 -17.93 18.04 9.40
CA PHE A 101 -16.98 18.12 10.51
C PHE A 101 -17.51 18.87 11.73
N GLU A 102 -18.34 19.89 11.52
CA GLU A 102 -18.95 20.61 12.65
C GLU A 102 -19.89 19.67 13.38
N LYS A 103 -20.68 18.88 12.64
CA LYS A 103 -21.54 17.85 13.22
C LYS A 103 -20.74 16.81 13.98
N PHE A 104 -19.65 16.29 13.41
CA PHE A 104 -18.77 15.32 14.09
C PHE A 104 -18.20 15.88 15.39
N THR A 105 -17.68 17.12 15.35
CA THR A 105 -17.11 17.82 16.51
C THR A 105 -18.15 18.08 17.60
N ASN A 106 -19.38 18.41 17.21
CA ASN A 106 -20.49 18.62 18.15
C ASN A 106 -20.96 17.31 18.81
N THR A 107 -20.80 16.17 18.12
CA THR A 107 -21.08 14.83 18.66
C THR A 107 -19.88 14.18 19.36
N LYS A 108 -18.78 14.92 19.60
CA LYS A 108 -17.54 14.37 20.20
C LYS A 108 -17.76 13.65 21.54
N LYS A 109 -18.80 14.05 22.29
CA LYS A 109 -19.22 13.36 23.51
C LYS A 109 -19.81 11.97 23.23
N GLU A 110 -20.74 11.87 22.28
CA GLU A 110 -21.32 10.59 21.84
C GLU A 110 -20.25 9.68 21.23
N PHE A 111 -19.31 10.24 20.46
CA PHE A 111 -18.15 9.52 19.93
C PHE A 111 -17.27 8.94 21.05
N SER A 112 -17.01 9.71 22.11
CA SER A 112 -16.17 9.25 23.24
C SER A 112 -16.78 8.07 24.01
N GLU A 113 -18.10 7.91 23.96
CA GLU A 113 -18.85 6.83 24.60
C GLU A 113 -18.83 5.52 23.80
N LEU A 114 -18.52 5.56 22.49
CA LEU A 114 -18.40 4.38 21.63
C LEU A 114 -17.28 3.43 22.07
N GLU A 115 -17.41 2.16 21.73
CA GLU A 115 -16.33 1.18 21.89
C GLU A 115 -15.14 1.52 20.98
N LEU A 116 -13.94 1.06 21.35
CA LEU A 116 -12.71 1.39 20.62
C LEU A 116 -12.81 1.05 19.13
N GLU A 117 -13.35 -0.12 18.80
CA GLU A 117 -13.48 -0.57 17.42
C GLU A 117 -14.44 0.31 16.61
N ASP A 118 -15.56 0.71 17.21
CA ASP A 118 -16.53 1.63 16.59
C ASP A 118 -15.90 3.02 16.37
N GLN A 119 -15.08 3.50 17.33
CA GLN A 119 -14.35 4.76 17.17
C GLN A 119 -13.38 4.70 16.00
N LYS A 120 -12.64 3.60 15.83
CA LYS A 120 -11.75 3.40 14.68
C LYS A 120 -12.52 3.41 13.36
N GLU A 121 -13.62 2.68 13.28
CA GLU A 121 -14.43 2.59 12.06
C GLU A 121 -14.97 3.97 11.65
N VAL A 122 -15.48 4.75 12.61
CA VAL A 122 -15.95 6.12 12.36
C VAL A 122 -14.82 6.99 11.81
N LEU A 123 -13.63 6.95 12.42
CA LEU A 123 -12.50 7.76 11.97
C LEU A 123 -12.03 7.38 10.56
N ILE A 124 -11.99 6.09 10.24
CA ILE A 124 -11.63 5.62 8.89
C ILE A 124 -12.66 6.09 7.86
N ARG A 125 -13.96 6.04 8.19
CA ARG A 125 -15.03 6.52 7.28
C ARG A 125 -15.01 8.02 7.01
N ILE A 126 -14.35 8.80 7.86
CA ILE A 126 -14.20 10.25 7.69
C ILE A 126 -13.16 10.57 6.60
N LEU A 127 -12.17 9.69 6.40
CA LEU A 127 -11.16 9.85 5.37
C LEU A 127 -11.77 9.66 3.97
N ASP A 128 -11.24 10.35 2.97
CA ASP A 128 -11.58 10.08 1.58
C ASP A 128 -10.90 8.77 1.15
N ASN A 129 -11.71 7.74 0.93
CA ASN A 129 -11.26 6.42 0.47
C ASN A 129 -10.63 6.46 -0.94
N ASN A 130 -10.89 7.50 -1.73
CA ASN A 130 -10.23 7.69 -3.03
C ASN A 130 -8.82 8.28 -2.91
N GLN A 131 -8.44 8.74 -1.72
CA GLN A 131 -7.16 9.37 -1.39
C GLN A 131 -6.41 8.54 -0.34
N LEU A 132 -6.56 7.21 -0.39
CA LEU A 132 -5.75 6.29 0.43
C LEU A 132 -4.29 6.28 -0.02
N TYR A 133 -4.07 6.45 -1.33
CA TYR A 133 -2.76 6.46 -1.96
C TYR A 133 -2.67 7.68 -2.87
N VAL A 134 -1.46 8.18 -3.04
CA VAL A 134 -1.21 9.38 -3.84
C VAL A 134 -1.60 9.13 -5.29
N ASN A 135 -2.40 10.04 -5.84
CA ASN A 135 -2.75 10.01 -7.26
C ASN A 135 -1.55 10.39 -8.11
N TYR A 136 -1.38 9.71 -9.25
CA TYR A 136 -0.27 9.98 -10.16
C TYR A 136 -0.22 11.44 -10.65
N SER A 137 -1.38 12.09 -10.82
CA SER A 137 -1.46 13.51 -11.21
C SER A 137 -0.88 14.45 -10.16
N ASP A 138 -0.85 14.02 -8.90
CA ASP A 138 -0.51 14.86 -7.75
C ASP A 138 0.90 14.55 -7.24
N MET A 139 1.61 13.60 -7.86
CA MET A 139 2.95 13.14 -7.47
C MET A 139 4.01 14.25 -7.50
N GLU A 140 3.85 15.28 -8.33
CA GLU A 140 4.80 16.42 -8.35
C GLU A 140 4.47 17.50 -7.31
N ASP A 141 3.39 17.35 -6.54
CA ASP A 141 3.08 18.29 -5.47
C ASP A 141 4.17 18.23 -4.38
N SER A 142 4.73 19.40 -4.08
CA SER A 142 5.69 19.62 -3.00
C SER A 142 5.23 19.10 -1.64
N ALA A 143 3.92 18.91 -1.43
CA ALA A 143 3.36 18.33 -0.22
C ALA A 143 3.88 16.91 0.06
N TYR A 144 4.11 16.10 -0.98
CA TYR A 144 4.49 14.68 -0.82
C TYR A 144 6.00 14.45 -0.69
N ASN A 145 6.84 15.44 -1.04
CA ASN A 145 8.30 15.38 -0.92
C ASN A 145 8.97 14.15 -1.61
N PHE A 146 8.41 13.66 -2.72
CA PHE A 146 9.08 12.63 -3.51
C PHE A 146 10.40 13.12 -4.10
N THR A 147 11.36 12.22 -4.23
CA THR A 147 12.64 12.47 -4.88
C THR A 147 12.49 12.59 -6.40
N GLU A 148 13.44 13.27 -7.05
CA GLU A 148 13.48 13.36 -8.52
C GLU A 148 13.53 11.98 -9.18
N ASP A 149 14.24 11.02 -8.57
CA ASP A 149 14.34 9.64 -9.06
C ASP A 149 12.99 8.89 -8.97
N GLU A 150 12.22 9.08 -7.90
CA GLU A 150 10.88 8.48 -7.74
C GLU A 150 9.90 9.04 -8.76
N ILE A 151 9.91 10.36 -8.97
CA ILE A 151 9.09 11.05 -9.97
C ILE A 151 9.46 10.55 -11.37
N ALA A 152 10.75 10.53 -11.71
CA ALA A 152 11.24 10.07 -13.01
C ALA A 152 10.90 8.59 -13.26
N PHE A 153 11.02 7.73 -12.25
CA PHE A 153 10.64 6.32 -12.36
C PHE A 153 9.16 6.16 -12.68
N ASN A 154 8.27 6.87 -11.98
CA ASN A 154 6.84 6.78 -12.20
C ASN A 154 6.43 7.32 -13.59
N HIS A 155 7.02 8.43 -14.05
CA HIS A 155 6.82 8.92 -15.42
C HIS A 155 7.18 7.88 -16.46
N SER A 156 8.39 7.30 -16.33
CA SER A 156 8.85 6.22 -17.20
C SER A 156 7.95 4.98 -17.16
N PHE A 157 7.43 4.63 -15.97
CA PHE A 157 6.58 3.46 -15.77
C PHE A 157 5.18 3.62 -16.38
N TYR A 158 4.54 4.77 -16.20
CA TYR A 158 3.19 5.05 -16.71
C TYR A 158 3.18 5.57 -18.16
N GLY A 159 4.35 5.83 -18.75
CA GLY A 159 4.49 6.30 -20.12
C GLY A 159 4.25 7.79 -20.29
N GLY A 160 4.46 8.59 -19.23
CA GLY A 160 4.58 10.04 -19.32
C GLY A 160 5.89 10.42 -20.03
N GLU A 161 5.82 11.33 -21.01
CA GLU A 161 6.98 11.87 -21.73
C GLU A 161 7.97 12.59 -20.82
#